data_AF-A0A2M7T6U3-F1
#
_entry.id   AF-A0A2M7T6U3-F1
#
_cell.length_a   1.000
_cell.length_b   1.000
_cell.length_c   1.000
_cell.angle_alpha   90.00
_cell.angle_beta   90.00
_cell.angle_gamma   90.00
#
_symmetry.space_group_name_H-M   'P 1'
#
loop_
_entity.id
_entity.type
_entity.pdbx_description
1 polymer ?
#
loop_
_entity_poly.entity_id
_entity_poly.type
_entity_poly.pdbx_seq_one_letter_code
_entity_poly.pdbx_strand_id
1 'polypeptide(L)' 'MEQYVSLLSKYSQRTPGELKIDVITEDPSDNMFLVCAVEGKADFIISGDNHLLDVGTYQGIQILTPCEFVKQLKS' A
#
# COMPACT_ATOMS: atom_id res chain seq x y z
N MET A 1 -15.04 17.78 -3.35
CA MET A 1 -14.35 16.89 -2.40
C MET A 1 -15.20 15.67 -2.06
N GLU A 2 -16.45 15.85 -1.63
CA GLU A 2 -17.36 14.74 -1.26
C GLU A 2 -17.59 13.70 -2.36
N GLN A 3 -17.69 14.11 -3.64
CA GLN A 3 -17.85 13.18 -4.75
C GLN A 3 -16.66 12.22 -4.94
N TYR A 4 -15.43 12.67 -4.69
CA TYR A 4 -14.23 11.84 -4.84
C TYR A 4 -14.14 10.78 -3.75
N VAL A 5 -14.45 11.15 -2.50
CA VAL A 5 -14.44 10.21 -1.36
C VAL A 5 -15.49 9.11 -1.56
N SER A 6 -16.67 9.48 -2.09
CA SER A 6 -17.72 8.52 -2.44
C SER A 6 -17.26 7.52 -3.52
N LEU A 7 -16.57 8.01 -4.54
CA LEU A 7 -16.04 7.17 -5.61
C LEU A 7 -14.98 6.19 -5.09
N LEU A 8 -14.01 6.67 -4.30
CA LEU A 8 -12.98 5.83 -3.69
C LEU A 8 -13.61 4.78 -2.77
N SER A 9 -14.59 5.17 -1.96
CA SER A 9 -15.30 4.24 -1.05
C SER A 9 -16.06 3.14 -1.79
N LYS A 10 -16.52 3.40 -3.02
CA LYS A 10 -17.25 2.44 -3.85
C LYS A 10 -16.34 1.38 -4.48
N TYR A 11 -15.12 1.74 -4.86
CA TYR A 11 -14.19 0.86 -5.58
C TYR A 11 -13.02 0.36 -4.74
N SER A 12 -13.01 0.66 -3.45
CA SER A 12 -12.01 0.15 -2.50
C SER A 12 -12.54 -1.03 -1.71
N GLN A 13 -11.64 -1.94 -1.35
CA GLN A 13 -11.85 -2.86 -0.25
C GLN A 13 -11.41 -2.18 1.05
N ARG A 14 -12.23 -2.32 2.11
CA ARG A 14 -11.89 -1.81 3.44
C ARG A 14 -11.28 -2.92 4.28
N THR A 15 -10.24 -2.57 5.02
CA THR A 15 -9.54 -3.45 5.96
C THR A 15 -9.76 -2.96 7.39
N PRO A 16 -9.70 -3.85 8.40
CA PRO A 16 -9.99 -3.48 9.78
C PRO A 16 -8.90 -2.60 10.44
N GLY A 17 -7.66 -2.65 9.96
CA GLY A 17 -6.53 -1.89 10.51
C GLY A 17 -6.08 -2.39 11.89
N GLU A 18 -6.24 -3.68 12.17
CA GLU A 18 -6.03 -4.26 13.50
C GLU A 18 -4.63 -4.87 13.66
N LEU A 19 -3.97 -5.25 12.57
CA LEU A 19 -2.58 -5.73 12.64
C LEU A 19 -1.66 -4.62 13.16
N LYS A 20 -0.68 -5.04 13.96
CA LYS A 20 0.42 -4.16 14.41
C LYS A 20 1.66 -4.52 13.64
N ILE A 21 2.05 -3.64 12.73
CA ILE A 21 3.28 -3.72 11.96
C ILE A 21 4.13 -2.51 12.35
N ASP A 22 5.41 -2.76 12.62
CA ASP A 22 6.38 -1.75 13.03
C ASP A 22 7.68 -2.01 12.25
N VAL A 23 7.69 -1.57 11.00
CA VAL A 23 8.77 -1.81 10.02
C VAL A 23 9.37 -0.47 9.60
N ILE A 24 8.52 0.52 9.37
CA ILE A 24 8.93 1.86 8.96
C ILE A 24 9.11 2.69 10.23
N THR A 25 10.37 2.83 10.67
CA THR A 25 10.70 3.55 11.91
C THR A 25 10.87 5.06 11.71
N GLU A 26 11.23 5.49 10.50
CA GLU A 26 11.41 6.91 10.16
C GLU A 26 10.07 7.67 10.16
N ASP A 27 9.00 7.03 9.65
CA ASP A 27 7.61 7.47 9.81
C ASP A 27 6.73 6.29 10.23
N PRO A 28 6.49 6.11 11.54
CA PRO A 28 5.65 5.02 12.05
C PRO A 28 4.21 5.03 11.53
N SER A 29 3.72 6.19 11.05
CA SER A 29 2.34 6.28 10.53
C SER A 29 2.18 5.55 9.19
N ASP A 30 3.25 5.42 8.40
CA ASP A 30 3.23 4.71 7.12
C ASP A 30 3.06 3.20 7.25
N ASN A 31 3.28 2.64 8.45
CA ASN A 31 3.00 1.22 8.70
C ASN A 31 1.53 0.86 8.44
N MET A 32 0.60 1.83 8.48
CA MET A 32 -0.81 1.59 8.13
C MET A 32 -0.99 1.06 6.70
N PHE A 33 -0.10 1.41 5.76
CA PHE A 33 -0.16 0.92 4.39
C PHE A 33 0.25 -0.55 4.31
N LEU A 34 1.26 -0.97 5.08
CA LEU A 34 1.64 -2.37 5.22
C LEU A 34 0.51 -3.18 5.88
N VAL A 35 -0.10 -2.64 6.94
CA VAL A 35 -1.26 -3.27 7.61
C VAL A 35 -2.39 -3.48 6.62
N CYS A 36 -2.76 -2.42 5.89
CA CYS A 36 -3.81 -2.47 4.88
C CYS A 36 -3.51 -3.50 3.78
N ALA A 37 -2.28 -3.54 3.28
CA ALA A 37 -1.90 -4.48 2.22
C ALA A 37 -1.96 -5.94 2.70
N VAL A 38 -1.47 -6.22 3.91
CA VAL A 38 -1.52 -7.58 4.49
C VAL A 38 -2.95 -8.04 4.75
N GLU A 39 -3.76 -7.21 5.40
CA GLU A 39 -5.17 -7.54 5.69
C GLU A 39 -6.01 -7.63 4.41
N GLY A 40 -5.70 -6.79 3.43
CA GLY A 40 -6.32 -6.78 2.11
C GLY A 40 -5.84 -7.91 1.19
N LYS A 41 -4.80 -8.64 1.58
CA LYS A 41 -4.11 -9.66 0.75
C LYS A 41 -3.67 -9.10 -0.61
N ALA A 42 -3.13 -7.89 -0.60
CA ALA A 42 -2.64 -7.24 -1.80
C ALA A 42 -1.33 -7.89 -2.26
N ASP A 43 -1.16 -8.03 -3.58
CA ASP A 43 0.10 -8.48 -4.16
C ASP A 43 1.13 -7.32 -4.26
N PHE A 44 0.64 -6.09 -4.34
CA PHE A 44 1.46 -4.88 -4.54
C PHE A 44 0.98 -3.70 -3.70
N ILE A 45 1.93 -2.86 -3.26
CA ILE A 45 1.69 -1.49 -2.83
C ILE A 45 2.29 -0.57 -3.89
N ILE A 46 1.47 0.32 -4.45
CA ILE A 46 1.92 1.28 -5.46
C ILE A 46 2.03 2.65 -4.80
N SER A 47 3.26 3.15 -4.66
CA SER A 47 3.52 4.42 -3.96
C SER A 47 4.67 5.21 -4.59
N GLY A 48 4.64 6.53 -4.40
CA GLY A 48 5.78 7.41 -4.65
C GLY A 48 6.52 7.79 -3.36
N ASP A 49 6.12 7.24 -2.22
CA ASP A 49 6.70 7.51 -0.92
C ASP A 49 7.99 6.72 -0.71
N ASN A 50 9.09 7.41 -0.38
CA ASN A 50 10.39 6.77 -0.17
C ASN A 50 10.41 5.86 1.06
N HIS A 51 9.68 6.18 2.13
CA HIS A 51 9.65 5.36 3.34
C HIS A 51 9.02 3.98 3.07
N LEU A 52 8.02 3.93 2.18
CA LEU A 52 7.46 2.67 1.69
C LEU A 52 8.39 1.99 0.68
N LEU A 53 8.96 2.74 -0.27
CA LEU A 53 9.82 2.17 -1.31
C LEU A 53 11.11 1.56 -0.72
N ASP A 54 11.66 2.14 0.34
CA ASP A 54 12.85 1.64 1.03
C ASP A 54 12.62 0.27 1.69
N VAL A 55 11.37 -0.08 2.02
CA VAL A 55 11.00 -1.43 2.48
C VAL A 55 11.12 -2.44 1.34
N GLY A 56 10.79 -2.04 0.11
CA GLY A 56 10.92 -2.83 -1.13
C GLY A 56 9.97 -4.03 -1.25
N THR A 57 9.99 -4.95 -0.30
CA THR A 57 9.07 -6.10 -0.26
C THR A 57 8.78 -6.50 1.18
N TYR A 58 7.49 -6.69 1.49
CA TYR A 58 7.05 -7.10 2.82
C TYR A 58 6.11 -8.30 2.75
N GLN A 59 6.48 -9.43 3.38
CA GLN A 59 5.67 -10.67 3.39
C GLN A 59 5.20 -11.12 1.98
N GLY A 60 6.04 -10.91 0.96
CA GLY A 60 5.72 -11.25 -0.44
C GLY A 60 4.99 -10.13 -1.21
N ILE A 61 4.56 -9.07 -0.54
CA ILE A 61 3.94 -7.89 -1.13
C ILE A 61 5.03 -6.98 -1.68
N GLN A 62 5.04 -6.74 -3.00
CA GLN A 62 6.04 -5.87 -3.63
C GLN A 62 5.62 -4.40 -3.51
N ILE A 63 6.57 -3.53 -3.22
CA ILE A 63 6.33 -2.09 -3.13
C ILE A 63 7.02 -1.43 -4.32
N LEU A 64 6.22 -0.82 -5.19
CA LEU A 64 6.67 -0.33 -6.49
C LEU A 64 6.21 1.09 -6.73
N THR A 65 6.99 1.84 -7.52
CA THR A 65 6.49 3.06 -8.12
C THR A 65 5.40 2.76 -9.16
N PRO A 66 4.48 3.70 -9.45
CA PRO A 66 3.52 3.53 -10.54
C PRO A 66 4.18 3.19 -11.89
N CYS A 67 5.36 3.75 -12.16
CA CYS A 67 6.10 3.51 -13.39
C CYS A 67 6.61 2.06 -13.47
N GLU A 68 7.12 1.51 -12.37
CA GLU A 68 7.58 0.12 -12.29
C GLU A 68 6.43 -0.87 -12.42
N PHE A 69 5.31 -0.61 -11.75
CA PHE A 69 4.13 -1.48 -11.84
C PHE A 69 3.57 -1.56 -13.26
N VAL A 70 3.47 -0.43 -13.96
CA VAL A 70 3.03 -0.41 -15.37
C VAL A 70 3.98 -1.20 -16.27
N LYS A 71 5.28 -1.24 -15.98
CA LYS A 71 6.24 -2.08 -16.73
C LYS A 71 6.00 -3.57 -16.47
N GLN A 72 5.70 -3.96 -15.22
CA GLN A 72 5.39 -5.36 -14.90
C GLN A 72 4.11 -5.86 -15.58
N LEU A 73 3.08 -5.01 -15.69
CA LEU A 73 1.80 -5.39 -16.35
C LEU A 73 1.92 -5.60 -17.88
N LYS A 74 2.98 -5.10 -18.51
CA LYS A 74 3.18 -5.18 -19.96
C LYS A 74 4.04 -6.38 -20.39
N SER A 75 4.47 -7.22 -19.43
CA SER A 75 5.25 -8.44 -19.67
C SER A 75 4.35 -9.67 -19.75
#